data_AF-A0A3D4TYL5-F1
#
_entry.id   AF-A0A3D4TYL5-F1
#
_cell.length_a   1.000
_cell.length_b   1.000
_cell.length_c   1.000
_cell.angle_alpha   90.00
_cell.angle_beta   90.00
_cell.angle_gamma   90.00
#
_symmetry.space_group_name_H-M   'P 1'
#
loop_
_entity.id
_entity.type
_entity.pdbx_description
1 polymer ?
#
loop_
_entity_poly.entity_id
_entity_poly.type
_entity_poly.pdbx_seq_one_letter_code
_entity_poly.pdbx_strand_id
1 'polypeptide(L)' 'MTKIKINENSISKAIYNAQNRLEVFDGNSYYLIPLKTSIPKSNQHFIARAIDTGLEVVLNYRNIKKIIIDYTSYNCV' A
#
# COMPACT_ATOMS: atom_id res chain seq x y z
N MET A 1 16.76 -1.82 9.97
CA MET A 1 15.57 -2.10 9.12
C MET A 1 14.47 -1.12 9.51
N THR A 2 14.01 -0.27 8.59
CA THR A 2 13.02 0.77 8.88
C THR A 2 11.62 0.15 8.97
N LYS A 3 10.92 0.41 10.08
CA LYS A 3 9.55 -0.06 10.34
C LYS A 3 8.56 1.09 10.11
N ILE A 4 7.43 0.82 9.46
CA ILE A 4 6.39 1.82 9.17
C ILE A 4 5.04 1.32 9.70
N LYS A 5 4.35 2.12 10.50
CA LYS A 5 2.94 1.86 10.82
C LYS A 5 2.08 2.24 9.63
N ILE A 6 1.34 1.29 9.08
CA ILE A 6 0.43 1.58 7.96
C ILE A 6 -0.92 2.10 8.46
N ASN A 7 -1.31 3.21 7.87
CA ASN A 7 -2.58 3.92 8.00
C ASN A 7 -2.74 4.87 6.80
N GLU A 8 -3.86 5.57 6.74
CA GLU A 8 -4.15 6.52 5.66
C GLU A 8 -3.02 7.55 5.46
N ASN A 9 -2.59 8.28 6.50
CA ASN A 9 -1.51 9.27 6.37
C ASN A 9 -0.22 8.68 5.76
N SER A 10 0.18 7.49 6.22
CA SER A 10 1.40 6.84 5.70
C SER A 10 1.27 6.41 4.25
N ILE A 11 0.09 5.93 3.83
CA ILE A 11 -0.18 5.53 2.43
C ILE A 11 -0.31 6.78 1.56
N SER A 12 -1.04 7.80 1.99
CA SER A 12 -1.13 9.10 1.29
C SER A 12 0.26 9.69 1.05
N LYS A 13 1.14 9.65 2.06
CA LYS A 13 2.53 10.07 1.91
C LYS A 13 3.33 9.17 0.95
N ALA A 14 3.13 7.85 1.01
CA ALA A 14 3.78 6.92 0.09
C ALA A 14 3.35 7.13 -1.36
N ILE A 15 2.05 7.37 -1.61
CA ILE A 15 1.50 7.71 -2.93
C ILE A 15 2.12 9.00 -3.46
N TYR A 16 2.25 10.02 -2.61
CA TYR A 16 2.87 11.29 -2.98
C TYR A 16 4.36 11.14 -3.30
N ASN A 17 5.06 10.29 -2.54
CA ASN A 17 6.51 10.09 -2.69
C ASN A 17 6.87 9.16 -3.86
N ALA A 18 6.02 8.19 -4.16
CA ALA A 18 6.26 7.21 -5.22
C ALA A 18 6.16 7.87 -6.60
N GLN A 19 7.20 7.72 -7.41
CA GLN A 19 7.25 8.24 -8.77
C GLN A 19 6.79 7.21 -9.80
N ASN A 20 7.08 5.94 -9.56
CA ASN A 20 6.88 4.86 -10.53
C ASN A 20 5.96 3.77 -9.99
N ARG A 21 6.17 3.35 -8.73
CA ARG A 21 5.53 2.13 -8.21
C ARG A 21 5.29 2.21 -6.70
N LEU A 22 4.06 1.89 -6.30
CA LEU A 22 3.69 1.66 -4.91
C LEU A 22 3.00 0.32 -4.76
N GLU A 23 3.53 -0.54 -3.91
CA GLU A 23 3.01 -1.87 -3.66
C GLU A 23 2.90 -2.19 -2.18
N VAL A 24 2.00 -3.10 -1.87
CA VAL A 24 1.82 -3.67 -0.54
C VAL A 24 1.76 -5.19 -0.60
N PHE A 25 2.18 -5.83 0.48
CA PHE A 25 2.10 -7.27 0.67
C PHE A 25 1.40 -7.57 1.99
N ASP A 26 0.41 -8.45 1.97
CA ASP A 26 -0.42 -8.80 3.13
C ASP A 26 0.06 -10.07 3.89
N GLY A 27 1.10 -10.74 3.38
CA GLY A 27 1.54 -12.05 3.88
C GLY A 27 1.33 -13.18 2.88
N ASN A 28 0.42 -13.00 1.91
CA ASN A 28 0.07 -13.99 0.90
C ASN A 28 0.30 -13.47 -0.52
N SER A 29 -0.14 -12.24 -0.80
CA SER A 29 -0.17 -11.68 -2.15
C SER A 29 0.32 -10.24 -2.20
N TYR A 30 0.77 -9.83 -3.39
CA TYR A 30 1.20 -8.47 -3.68
C TYR A 30 0.11 -7.69 -4.42
N TYR A 31 0.01 -6.40 -4.08
CA TYR A 31 -1.00 -5.51 -4.64
C TYR A 31 -0.38 -4.16 -4.99
N LEU A 32 -0.76 -3.62 -6.14
CA LEU A 32 -0.38 -2.30 -6.61
C LEU A 32 -1.37 -1.25 -6.12
N ILE A 33 -0.87 -0.20 -5.47
CA ILE A 33 -1.65 0.98 -5.13
C ILE A 33 -1.52 1.98 -6.28
N PRO A 34 -2.62 2.45 -6.87
CA PRO A 34 -2.56 3.47 -7.91
C PRO A 34 -1.92 4.77 -7.39
N LEU A 35 -0.89 5.23 -8.08
CA LEU A 35 -0.32 6.56 -7.86
C LEU A 35 -1.33 7.57 -8.42
N LYS A 36 -1.70 8.61 -7.66
CA LYS A 36 -2.78 9.59 -7.97
C LYS A 36 -4.19 9.23 -7.49
N THR A 37 -4.40 8.17 -6.71
CA THR A 37 -5.65 8.01 -5.97
C THR A 37 -5.61 8.77 -4.64
N SER A 38 -6.73 9.41 -4.28
CA SER A 38 -6.93 9.92 -2.93
C SER A 38 -7.38 8.79 -2.02
N ILE A 39 -6.75 8.67 -0.86
CA ILE A 39 -7.15 7.71 0.18
C ILE A 39 -8.06 8.46 1.16
N PRO A 40 -9.31 8.04 1.37
CA PRO A 40 -10.20 8.69 2.32
C PRO A 40 -9.65 8.57 3.76
N LYS A 41 -9.55 9.70 4.46
CA LYS A 41 -9.04 9.83 5.85
C LYS A 41 -9.76 8.95 6.88
N SER A 42 -10.97 8.49 6.59
CA SER A 42 -11.81 7.73 7.52
C SER A 42 -11.69 6.21 7.38
N ASN A 43 -11.16 5.72 6.26
CA ASN A 43 -11.28 4.30 5.94
C ASN A 43 -10.02 3.57 6.39
N GLN A 44 -10.16 2.59 7.29
CA GLN A 44 -9.11 1.60 7.61
C GLN A 44 -8.79 0.67 6.42
N HIS A 45 -9.29 1.03 5.23
CA HIS A 45 -9.20 0.28 4.00
C HIS A 45 -8.84 1.19 2.85
N PHE A 46 -8.24 0.62 1.82
CA PHE A 46 -7.89 1.30 0.58
C PHE A 46 -8.05 0.34 -0.61
N ILE A 47 -8.20 0.91 -1.80
CA ILE A 47 -8.28 0.14 -3.04
C ILE A 47 -6.86 -0.11 -3.55
N ALA A 48 -6.59 -1.35 -3.93
CA ALA A 48 -5.39 -1.74 -4.64
C ALA A 48 -5.78 -2.69 -5.77
N ARG A 49 -4.84 -2.95 -6.67
CA ARG A 49 -4.98 -3.93 -7.74
C ARG A 49 -4.14 -5.16 -7.40
N ALA A 50 -4.76 -6.34 -7.33
CA ALA A 50 -4.02 -7.58 -7.17
C ALA A 50 -3.12 -7.81 -8.40
N ILE A 51 -1.83 -8.08 -8.17
CA ILE A 51 -0.87 -8.24 -9.27
C ILE A 51 -1.18 -9.47 -10.11
N ASP A 52 -1.59 -10.57 -9.47
CA ASP A 52 -1.79 -11.86 -10.15
C ASP A 52 -3.05 -11.88 -11.02
N THR A 53 -4.11 -11.18 -10.60
CA THR A 53 -5.42 -11.21 -11.29
C THR A 53 -5.75 -9.91 -12.01
N GLY A 54 -5.06 -8.81 -11.70
CA GLY A 54 -5.37 -7.48 -12.23
C GLY A 54 -6.66 -6.86 -11.70
N LEU A 55 -7.37 -7.54 -10.80
CA LEU A 55 -8.64 -7.08 -10.24
C LEU A 55 -8.43 -6.07 -9.10
N GLU A 56 -9.35 -5.12 -9.00
CA GLU A 56 -9.41 -4.20 -7.87
C GLU A 56 -9.93 -4.89 -6.61
N VAL A 57 -9.27 -4.63 -5.49
CA VAL A 57 -9.56 -5.24 -4.19
C VAL A 57 -9.52 -4.17 -3.10
N VAL A 58 -10.33 -4.37 -2.06
CA VAL A 58 -10.35 -3.53 -0.88
C VAL A 58 -9.47 -4.17 0.19
N LEU A 59 -8.36 -3.53 0.54
CA LEU A 59 -7.39 -4.02 1.52
C LEU A 59 -7.52 -3.29 2.84
N ASN A 60 -7.36 -4.00 3.96
CA ASN A 60 -7.28 -3.41 5.30
C ASN A 60 -5.83 -3.13 5.69
N TYR A 61 -5.55 -1.93 6.22
CA TYR A 61 -4.22 -1.54 6.68
C TYR A 61 -3.58 -2.53 7.65
N ARG A 62 -4.37 -3.14 8.55
CA ARG A 62 -3.88 -4.06 9.59
C ARG A 62 -3.31 -5.37 9.03
N ASN A 63 -3.70 -5.72 7.81
CA ASN A 63 -3.26 -6.95 7.17
C ASN A 63 -1.94 -6.76 6.43
N ILE A 64 -1.55 -5.51 6.12
CA ILE A 64 -0.33 -5.24 5.36
C ILE A 64 0.91 -5.47 6.23
N LYS A 65 1.84 -6.28 5.70
CA LYS A 65 3.10 -6.67 6.34
C LYS A 65 4.31 -5.96 5.76
N LYS A 66 4.23 -5.51 4.52
CA LYS A 66 5.30 -4.79 3.82
C LYS A 66 4.74 -3.80 2.82
N ILE A 67 5.44 -2.69 2.65
CA ILE A 67 5.19 -1.68 1.62
C ILE A 67 6.46 -1.47 0.80
N ILE A 68 6.31 -1.32 -0.51
CA ILE A 68 7.41 -1.11 -1.46
C ILE A 68 7.13 0.18 -2.21
N ILE A 69 8.06 1.13 -2.12
CA ILE A 69 7.99 2.43 -2.77
C ILE A 69 9.18 2.53 -3.70
N ASP A 70 8.96 2.60 -5.02
CA ASP A 70 10.01 2.70 -6.04
C ASP A 70 11.20 1.77 -5.74
N TYR A 71 10.91 0.48 -5.52
CA TYR A 71 11.89 -0.58 -5.22
C TYR A 71 12.50 -0.59 -3.80
N THR A 72 12.15 0.38 -2.95
CA THR A 72 12.55 0.38 -1.53
C THR A 72 11.48 -0.30 -0.67
N SER A 73 11.86 -1.37 0.03
CA SER A 73 10.98 -2.17 0.89
C SER A 73 11.04 -1.73 2.36
N TYR A 74 9.87 -1.60 2.99
CA TYR A 74 9.71 -1.31 4.41
C TYR A 74 8.80 -2.35 5.06
N ASN A 75 9.19 -2.83 6.24
CA ASN A 75 8.36 -3.75 7.01
C ASN A 75 7.31 -2.97 7.81
N CYS A 76 6.10 -3.50 7.87
CA CYS A 76 4.99 -2.89 8.59
C CYS A 76 4.89 -3.45 10.01
N VAL A 77 4.47 -2.60 10.95
CA VAL A 77 4.22 -2.94 12.36
C VAL A 77 2.82 -2.54 12.79
#